data_AF-A0A6V8M0Q6-F1
#
_entry.id   AF-A0A6V8M0Q6-F1
#
_cell.length_a   1.000
_cell.length_b   1.000
_cell.length_c   1.000
_cell.angle_alpha   90.00
_cell.angle_beta   90.00
_cell.angle_gamma   90.00
#
_symmetry.space_group_name_H-M   'P 1'
#
loop_
_entity.id
_entity.type
_entity.pdbx_description
1 polymer ?
#
loop_
_entity_poly.entity_id
_entity_poly.type
_entity_poly.pdbx_seq_one_letter_code
_entity_poly.pdbx_strand_id
1 'polypeptide(L)' 'MHATGTLHPPGGATALIAVSGGQNIFDLGYLFVLFPVLSGVLVILAAALVANNLAPGRRYPEYW' A
#
# COMPACT_ATOMS: atom_id res chain seq x y z
N MET A 1 14.62 -5.19 -6.59
CA MET A 1 14.42 -4.34 -5.39
C MET A 1 15.45 -4.61 -4.30
N HIS A 2 15.63 -5.85 -3.82
CA HIS A 2 16.68 -6.16 -2.84
C HIS A 2 18.11 -5.98 -3.40
N ALA A 3 18.37 -6.51 -4.61
CA ALA A 3 19.66 -6.39 -5.27
C ALA A 3 20.05 -4.94 -5.64
N THR A 4 19.05 -4.07 -5.82
CA THR A 4 19.24 -2.67 -6.25
C THR A 4 19.13 -1.68 -5.10
N GLY A 5 18.93 -2.13 -3.85
CA GLY A 5 18.70 -1.26 -2.69
C GLY A 5 17.40 -0.42 -2.76
N THR A 6 16.52 -0.68 -3.73
CA THR A 6 15.27 0.05 -3.95
C THR A 6 14.05 -0.69 -3.39
N LEU A 7 14.25 -1.47 -2.32
CA LEU A 7 13.16 -2.17 -1.68
C LEU A 7 12.27 -1.17 -0.96
N HIS A 8 11.03 -1.07 -1.42
CA HIS A 8 9.96 -0.45 -0.67
C HIS A 8 9.43 -1.47 0.34
N PRO A 9 9.74 -1.36 1.65
CA PRO A 9 9.43 -2.39 2.62
C PRO A 9 7.93 -2.77 2.68
N PRO A 10 6.97 -1.82 2.54
CA PRO A 10 5.55 -2.16 2.44
C PRO A 10 5.20 -3.02 1.23
N GLY A 11 5.86 -2.79 0.09
CA GLY A 11 5.69 -3.60 -1.11
C GLY A 11 6.23 -5.02 -0.92
N GLY A 12 7.38 -5.15 -0.26
CA GLY A 12 7.94 -6.45 0.14
C GLY A 12 7.03 -7.22 1.08
N ALA A 13 6.48 -6.56 2.11
CA ALA A 13 5.53 -7.17 3.04
C ALA A 13 4.25 -7.65 2.33
N THR A 14 3.72 -6.85 1.40
CA THR A 14 2.55 -7.22 0.59
C THR A 14 2.80 -8.48 -0.24
N ALA A 15 3.98 -8.57 -0.87
CA ALA A 15 4.37 -9.77 -1.62
C ALA A 15 4.54 -10.99 -0.71
N LEU A 16 5.12 -10.82 0.49
CA LEU A 16 5.22 -11.89 1.48
C LEU A 16 3.84 -12.39 1.92
N ILE A 17 2.88 -11.50 2.16
CA ILE A 17 1.50 -11.89 2.50
C ILE A 17 0.85 -12.68 1.36
N ALA A 18 1.06 -12.28 0.10
CA ALA A 18 0.51 -13.00 -1.05
C ALA A 18 1.01 -14.46 -1.14
N VAL A 19 2.26 -14.74 -0.73
CA VAL A 19 2.85 -16.09 -0.80
C VAL A 19 2.73 -16.90 0.50
N SER A 20 2.52 -16.24 1.64
CA SER A 20 2.47 -16.89 2.96
C SER A 20 1.10 -16.81 3.65
N GLY A 21 0.14 -16.11 3.07
CA GLY A 21 -1.17 -15.79 3.67
C GLY A 21 -2.18 -16.94 3.74
N GLY A 22 -1.77 -18.16 3.39
CA GLY A 22 -2.62 -19.36 3.44
C GLY A 22 -3.65 -19.46 2.32
N GLN A 23 -4.44 -20.53 2.32
CA GLN A 23 -5.30 -20.92 1.20
C GLN A 23 -6.30 -19.84 0.79
N ASN A 24 -6.90 -19.14 1.76
CA ASN A 24 -7.84 -18.06 1.47
C ASN A 24 -7.22 -16.95 0.59
N ILE A 25 -5.96 -16.57 0.85
CA ILE A 25 -5.27 -15.53 0.05
C ILE A 25 -4.93 -16.05 -1.34
N PHE A 26 -4.55 -17.33 -1.45
CA PHE A 26 -4.29 -17.98 -2.74
C PHE A 26 -5.57 -18.11 -3.59
N ASP A 27 -6.70 -18.45 -2.98
CA ASP A 27 -7.99 -18.60 -3.66
C ASP A 27 -8.50 -17.28 -4.24
N LEU A 28 -8.14 -16.15 -3.62
CA LEU A 28 -8.39 -14.83 -4.20
C LEU A 28 -7.63 -14.60 -5.51
N GLY A 29 -6.48 -15.25 -5.73
CA GLY A 29 -5.64 -15.04 -6.90
C GLY A 29 -5.35 -13.56 -7.15
N TYR A 30 -5.55 -13.10 -8.39
CA TYR A 30 -5.35 -11.68 -8.75
C TYR A 30 -6.33 -10.70 -8.05
N LEU A 31 -7.45 -11.18 -7.52
CA LEU A 31 -8.37 -10.35 -6.75
C LEU A 31 -7.73 -9.85 -5.44
N PHE A 32 -6.69 -10.52 -4.94
CA PHE A 32 -5.87 -10.03 -3.84
C PHE A 32 -5.30 -8.62 -4.11
N VAL A 33 -4.89 -8.34 -5.36
CA VAL A 33 -4.35 -7.03 -5.72
C VAL A 33 -5.44 -5.96 -5.69
N LEU A 34 -6.65 -6.29 -6.15
CA LEU A 34 -7.75 -5.33 -6.29
C LEU A 34 -8.51 -5.06 -5.00
N PHE A 35 -8.73 -6.07 -4.16
CA PHE A 35 -9.51 -5.90 -2.94
C PHE A 35 -8.62 -5.59 -1.74
N PRO A 36 -7.83 -6.53 -1.19
CA PRO A 36 -7.07 -6.22 0.03
C PRO A 36 -5.92 -5.23 -0.19
N VAL A 37 -5.19 -5.29 -1.30
CA VAL A 37 -4.04 -4.40 -1.51
C VAL A 37 -4.48 -2.98 -1.88
N LEU A 38 -5.26 -2.83 -2.95
CA LEU A 38 -5.70 -1.49 -3.39
C LEU A 38 -6.55 -0.79 -2.32
N SER A 39 -7.45 -1.48 -1.62
CA SER A 39 -8.22 -0.84 -0.54
C SER A 39 -7.31 -0.35 0.57
N GLY A 40 -6.32 -1.15 0.99
CA GLY A 40 -5.33 -0.73 1.99
C GLY A 40 -4.57 0.52 1.55
N VAL A 41 -4.10 0.55 0.29
CA VAL A 41 -3.40 1.70 -0.30
C VAL A 41 -4.28 2.95 -0.32
N LEU A 42 -5.54 2.82 -0.72
CA LEU A 42 -6.47 3.95 -0.75
C LEU A 42 -6.76 4.49 0.66
N VAL A 43 -6.88 3.62 1.66
CA VAL A 43 -7.10 4.03 3.06
C VAL A 43 -5.90 4.81 3.59
N ILE A 44 -4.67 4.32 3.41
CA ILE A 44 -3.48 5.02 3.89
C ILE A 44 -3.23 6.31 3.10
N LEU A 45 -3.56 6.33 1.80
CA LEU A 45 -3.47 7.54 0.98
C LEU A 45 -4.48 8.59 1.46
N ALA A 46 -5.74 8.20 1.68
CA ALA A 46 -6.76 9.09 2.22
C ALA A 46 -6.36 9.63 3.59
N ALA A 47 -5.87 8.77 4.49
CA ALA A 47 -5.37 9.19 5.80
C ALA A 47 -4.21 10.19 5.67
N ALA A 48 -3.26 9.94 4.78
CA ALA A 48 -2.14 10.84 4.52
C ALA A 48 -2.62 12.19 3.96
N LEU A 49 -3.56 12.19 3.01
CA LEU A 49 -4.11 13.44 2.46
C LEU A 49 -4.85 14.24 3.52
N VAL A 50 -5.71 13.60 4.31
CA VAL A 50 -6.46 14.26 5.37
C VAL A 50 -5.51 14.82 6.42
N ALA A 51 -4.62 13.99 6.97
CA ALA A 51 -3.72 14.41 8.05
C ALA A 51 -2.75 15.52 7.61
N ASN A 52 -2.21 15.44 6.39
CA ASN A 52 -1.23 16.43 5.92
C ASN A 52 -1.86 17.75 5.44
N ASN A 53 -3.14 17.76 5.02
CA ASN A 53 -3.85 18.99 4.62
C ASN A 53 -4.65 19.65 5.75
N LEU A 54 -4.81 19.00 6.91
CA LEU A 54 -5.52 19.61 8.04
C LEU A 54 -4.67 20.66 8.79
N ALA A 55 -3.34 20.62 8.63
CA ALA A 55 -2.43 21.57 9.24
C ALA A 55 -2.45 22.93 8.49
N PRO A 56 -2.62 24.06 9.18
CA PRO A 56 -2.59 25.38 8.56
C PRO A 56 -1.27 25.63 7.82
N GLY A 57 -1.36 26.14 6.59
CA GLY A 57 -0.18 26.49 5.78
C GLY A 57 0.54 25.32 5.11
N ARG A 58 0.02 24.08 5.21
CA ARG A 58 0.56 22.91 4.50
C ARG A 58 -0.43 22.46 3.43
N ARG A 59 0.07 22.11 2.25
CA ARG A 59 -0.70 21.52 1.15
C ARG A 59 0.05 20.29 0.67
N TYR A 60 -0.60 19.14 0.72
CA TYR A 60 0.00 17.87 0.33
C TYR A 60 -0.91 17.09 -0.63
N PRO A 61 -0.36 16.43 -1.65
CA PRO A 61 1.03 16.52 -2.08
C PRO A 61 1.28 17.83 -2.84
N GLU A 62 2.52 18.30 -2.85
CA GLU A 62 2.90 19.50 -3.62
C GLU A 62 2.87 19.22 -5.14
N TYR A 63 3.07 17.95 -5.52
CA TYR A 63 2.97 17.41 -6.88
C TYR A 63 2.34 16.02 -6.82
N TRP A 64 1.51 15.67 -7.80
CA TRP A 64 0.90 14.34 -7.94
C TRP A 64 1.70 13.47 -8.88
#